data_AF-A0A6B3F9K2-F1
#
_entry.id   AF-A0A6B3F9K2-F1
#
_cell.length_a   1.000
_cell.length_b   1.000
_cell.length_c   1.000
_cell.angle_alpha   90.00
_cell.angle_beta   90.00
_cell.angle_gamma   90.00
#
_symmetry.space_group_name_H-M   'P 1'
#
loop_
_entity.id
_entity.type
_entity.pdbx_description
1 polymer ?
#
loop_
_entity_poly.entity_id
_entity_poly.type
_entity_poly.pdbx_seq_one_letter_code
_entity_poly.pdbx_strand_id
1 'polypeptide(L)'
;PRQLGTFSVSASGETPAARLSVEVSDPEGEGPAERFKLTVKDGEKAVETFDVSAKKGNRAYVVTQVKENSRYITVTEAAPTAQLARPENQSLALPAAPPAAAPVVRDEVASPGPAQYLGDSSDRTGFGGLEAVDEISMVAVPDLMAAYQRGAIDLEAVKAVQLGLIAHCELMGDRVA
;
A
#
# COMPACT_ATOMS: atom_id res chain seq x y z
N PRO A 1 -5.27 11.26 -8.37
CA PRO A 1 -6.54 10.68 -8.88
C PRO A 1 -6.91 11.40 -10.18
N ARG A 2 -7.47 10.69 -11.16
CA ARG A 2 -7.96 11.26 -12.43
C ARG A 2 -9.46 11.08 -12.52
N GLN A 3 -10.15 12.14 -12.91
CA GLN A 3 -11.59 12.13 -13.06
C GLN A 3 -11.97 11.34 -14.32
N LEU A 4 -12.90 10.41 -14.15
CA LEU A 4 -13.52 9.60 -15.19
C LEU A 4 -15.02 9.82 -15.12
N GLY A 5 -15.48 10.94 -15.68
CA GLY A 5 -16.87 11.39 -15.57
C GLY A 5 -17.27 11.66 -14.11
N THR A 6 -18.23 10.90 -13.60
CA THR A 6 -18.75 10.98 -12.22
C THR A 6 -17.96 10.11 -11.23
N PHE A 7 -16.92 9.42 -11.70
CA PHE A 7 -16.03 8.59 -10.91
C PHE A 7 -14.62 9.18 -10.87
N SER A 8 -13.84 8.80 -9.87
CA SER A 8 -12.43 9.13 -9.75
C SER A 8 -11.62 7.84 -9.73
N VAL A 9 -10.59 7.77 -10.57
CA VAL A 9 -9.70 6.60 -10.67
C VAL A 9 -8.31 6.97 -10.18
N SER A 10 -7.72 6.10 -9.36
CA SER A 10 -6.35 6.22 -8.89
C SER A 10 -5.63 4.90 -9.06
N ALA A 11 -4.35 4.94 -9.41
CA ALA A 11 -3.49 3.75 -9.36
C ALA A 11 -3.40 3.26 -7.91
N SER A 12 -3.52 1.94 -7.71
CA SER A 12 -3.33 1.26 -6.44
C SER A 12 -2.62 -0.06 -6.71
N GLY A 13 -1.34 -0.15 -6.35
CA GLY A 13 -0.51 -1.34 -6.55
C GLY A 13 0.98 -0.97 -6.50
N GLU A 14 1.86 -1.99 -6.46
CA GLU A 14 3.32 -1.80 -6.49
C GLU A 14 3.86 -1.29 -7.83
N THR A 15 3.01 -1.22 -8.87
CA THR A 15 3.42 -0.74 -10.19
C THR A 15 3.38 0.79 -10.24
N PRO A 16 4.44 1.45 -10.74
CA PRO A 16 4.48 2.91 -10.84
C PRO A 16 3.29 3.43 -11.66
N ALA A 17 2.46 4.27 -11.03
CA ALA A 17 1.29 4.91 -11.63
C ALA A 17 1.57 5.60 -12.98
N ALA A 18 2.82 5.99 -13.24
CA ALA A 18 3.28 6.63 -14.47
C ALA A 18 3.14 5.78 -15.75
N ARG A 19 2.94 4.45 -15.63
CA ARG A 19 2.72 3.58 -16.79
C ARG A 19 1.28 3.12 -16.98
N LEU A 20 0.39 3.39 -16.03
CA LEU A 20 -0.98 2.89 -16.08
C LEU A 20 -1.88 3.84 -16.88
N SER A 21 -2.60 3.29 -17.86
CA SER A 21 -3.67 3.98 -18.58
C SER A 21 -4.97 3.22 -18.44
N VAL A 22 -6.07 3.96 -18.36
CA VAL A 22 -7.41 3.42 -18.18
C VAL A 22 -8.24 3.84 -19.38
N GLU A 23 -8.82 2.87 -20.05
CA GLU A 23 -9.63 3.05 -21.25
C GLU A 23 -11.06 2.58 -20.99
N VAL A 24 -12.00 3.47 -21.28
CA VAL A 24 -13.43 3.17 -21.25
C VAL A 24 -13.90 2.95 -22.68
N SER A 25 -14.51 1.79 -22.90
CA SER A 25 -15.06 1.35 -24.19
C SER A 25 -16.51 0.91 -24.03
N ASP A 26 -17.22 0.84 -25.15
CA ASP A 26 -18.58 0.31 -25.18
C ASP A 26 -18.63 -1.14 -24.65
N PRO A 27 -19.71 -1.51 -23.94
CA PRO A 27 -19.89 -2.89 -23.52
C PRO A 27 -20.01 -3.82 -24.74
N GLU A 28 -19.44 -5.02 -24.66
CA GLU A 28 -19.64 -6.04 -25.68
C GLU A 28 -21.04 -6.66 -25.51
N GLY A 29 -22.00 -6.19 -26.32
CA GLY A 29 -23.36 -6.74 -26.42
C GLY A 29 -24.48 -5.73 -26.10
N GLU A 30 -25.72 -6.11 -26.38
CA GLU A 30 -26.91 -5.34 -26.03
C GLU A 30 -27.12 -5.36 -24.50
N GLY A 31 -27.07 -4.18 -23.89
CA GLY A 31 -27.21 -4.04 -22.44
C GLY A 31 -27.70 -2.64 -22.04
N PRO A 32 -28.08 -2.44 -20.77
CA PRO A 32 -28.40 -1.12 -20.25
C PRO A 32 -27.30 -0.13 -20.62
N ALA A 33 -27.69 1.08 -21.04
CA ALA A 33 -26.78 2.16 -21.44
C ALA A 33 -25.75 2.54 -20.36
N GLU A 34 -25.95 2.07 -19.14
CA GLU A 34 -25.14 2.26 -17.94
C GLU A 34 -23.95 1.27 -17.84
N ARG A 35 -23.87 0.25 -18.71
CA ARG A 35 -22.74 -0.70 -18.79
C ARG A 35 -21.62 -0.18 -19.69
N PHE A 36 -20.37 -0.48 -19.33
CA PHE A 36 -19.19 -0.13 -20.09
C PHE A 36 -18.03 -1.07 -19.75
N LYS A 37 -17.08 -1.19 -20.68
CA LYS A 37 -15.88 -2.00 -20.51
C LYS A 37 -14.72 -1.10 -20.09
N LEU A 38 -14.15 -1.40 -18.93
CA LEU A 38 -13.00 -0.71 -18.34
C LEU A 38 -11.74 -1.56 -18.56
N THR A 39 -10.85 -1.08 -19.43
CA THR A 39 -9.57 -1.74 -19.71
C THR A 39 -8.44 -0.96 -19.05
N VAL A 40 -7.62 -1.65 -18.26
CA VAL A 40 -6.41 -1.10 -17.64
C VAL A 40 -5.21 -1.59 -18.43
N LYS A 41 -4.37 -0.68 -18.89
CA LYS A 41 -3.14 -0.97 -19.63
C LYS A 41 -1.93 -0.49 -18.84
N ASP A 42 -0.89 -1.31 -18.77
CA ASP A 42 0.44 -0.94 -18.29
C ASP A 42 1.35 -0.73 -19.50
N GLY A 43 1.62 0.54 -19.84
CA GLY A 43 2.22 0.94 -21.09
C GLY A 43 1.33 0.57 -22.28
N GLU A 44 1.80 -0.34 -23.14
CA GLU A 44 1.07 -0.82 -24.32
C GLU A 44 0.29 -2.13 -24.07
N LYS A 45 0.48 -2.76 -22.90
CA LYS A 45 -0.12 -4.07 -22.60
C LYS A 45 -1.40 -3.92 -21.77
N ALA A 46 -2.51 -4.47 -22.24
CA ALA A 46 -3.72 -4.62 -21.42
C ALA A 46 -3.45 -5.62 -20.29
N VAL A 47 -3.49 -5.14 -19.04
CA VAL A 47 -3.23 -5.93 -17.83
C VAL A 47 -4.52 -6.38 -17.15
N GLU A 48 -5.57 -5.56 -17.20
CA GLU A 48 -6.88 -5.92 -16.65
C GLU A 48 -8.01 -5.44 -17.56
N THR A 49 -9.13 -6.14 -17.55
CA THR A 49 -10.32 -5.76 -18.31
C THR A 49 -11.54 -6.16 -17.50
N PHE A 50 -12.46 -5.20 -17.31
CA PHE A 50 -13.67 -5.38 -16.50
C PHE A 50 -14.90 -4.94 -17.28
N ASP A 51 -15.96 -5.74 -17.26
CA ASP A 51 -17.30 -5.33 -17.68
C ASP A 51 -18.05 -4.82 -16.45
N VAL A 52 -18.31 -3.51 -16.41
CA VAL A 52 -18.80 -2.80 -15.22
C VAL A 52 -19.96 -1.89 -15.53
N SER A 53 -20.70 -1.49 -14.50
CA SER A 53 -21.83 -0.58 -14.60
C SER A 53 -21.68 0.62 -13.67
N ALA A 54 -22.12 1.79 -14.13
CA ALA A 54 -22.18 3.01 -13.33
C ALA A 54 -23.31 3.02 -12.29
N LYS A 55 -24.27 2.08 -12.38
CA LYS A 55 -25.46 2.07 -11.52
C LYS A 55 -25.18 1.41 -10.17
N LYS A 56 -25.32 2.20 -9.10
CA LYS A 56 -25.26 1.72 -7.73
C LYS A 56 -26.48 0.84 -7.44
N GLY A 57 -26.25 -0.48 -7.35
CA GLY A 57 -27.30 -1.50 -7.22
C GLY A 57 -27.20 -2.63 -8.25
N ASN A 58 -26.41 -2.44 -9.30
CA ASN A 58 -26.02 -3.54 -10.18
C ASN A 58 -24.91 -4.37 -9.49
N ARG A 59 -24.93 -5.70 -9.64
CA ARG A 59 -23.86 -6.58 -9.15
C ARG A 59 -22.51 -6.27 -9.79
N ALA A 60 -22.52 -5.75 -11.03
CA ALA A 60 -21.33 -5.31 -11.76
C ALA A 60 -20.96 -3.85 -11.45
N TYR A 61 -21.31 -3.31 -10.28
CA TYR A 61 -21.03 -1.90 -9.95
C TYR A 61 -19.52 -1.62 -9.96
N VAL A 62 -19.09 -0.62 -10.74
CA VAL A 62 -17.68 -0.35 -11.03
C VAL A 62 -16.80 -0.21 -9.79
N VAL A 63 -17.27 0.47 -8.75
CA VAL A 63 -16.48 0.68 -7.51
C VAL A 63 -16.27 -0.65 -6.76
N THR A 64 -17.31 -1.47 -6.63
CA THR A 64 -17.22 -2.77 -5.95
C THR A 64 -16.40 -3.76 -6.77
N GLN A 65 -16.65 -3.84 -8.08
CA GLN A 65 -15.96 -4.77 -8.97
C GLN A 65 -14.46 -4.50 -9.02
N VAL A 66 -14.06 -3.22 -9.12
CA VAL A 66 -12.65 -2.82 -9.11
C VAL A 66 -12.03 -3.06 -7.73
N LYS A 67 -12.75 -2.74 -6.64
CA LYS A 67 -12.24 -2.97 -5.28
C LYS A 67 -11.97 -4.44 -4.96
N GLU A 68 -12.80 -5.35 -5.48
CA GLU A 68 -12.67 -6.80 -5.21
C GLU A 68 -11.70 -7.50 -6.16
N ASN A 69 -11.59 -7.03 -7.42
CA ASN A 69 -10.90 -7.78 -8.48
C ASN A 69 -9.69 -7.08 -9.09
N SER A 70 -9.50 -5.77 -8.87
CA SER A 70 -8.35 -5.04 -9.42
C SER A 70 -7.15 -5.07 -8.46
N ARG A 71 -5.96 -5.30 -9.04
CA ARG A 71 -4.67 -5.20 -8.33
C ARG A 71 -3.89 -3.94 -8.66
N TYR A 72 -4.35 -3.14 -9.63
CA TYR A 72 -3.60 -2.00 -10.18
C TYR A 72 -4.32 -0.66 -10.02
N ILE A 73 -5.65 -0.65 -9.89
CA ILE A 73 -6.42 0.59 -9.79
C ILE A 73 -7.49 0.52 -8.69
N THR A 74 -7.80 1.68 -8.14
CA THR A 74 -8.92 1.91 -7.23
C THR A 74 -9.83 2.96 -7.86
N VAL A 75 -11.14 2.73 -7.78
CA VAL A 75 -12.18 3.64 -8.28
C VAL A 75 -13.05 4.10 -7.12
N THR A 76 -13.34 5.40 -7.07
CA THR A 76 -14.23 6.02 -6.07
C THR A 76 -15.32 6.87 -6.73
N GLU A 77 -16.44 7.08 -6.04
CA GLU A 77 -17.51 7.98 -6.46
C GLU A 77 -17.02 9.44 -6.33
N ALA A 78 -16.96 10.19 -7.43
CA ALA A 78 -16.60 11.61 -7.41
C ALA A 78 -17.84 12.53 -7.39
N ALA A 79 -19.02 11.99 -7.69
CA ALA A 79 -20.30 12.70 -7.63
C ALA A 79 -21.28 11.99 -6.67
N PRO A 80 -22.30 12.70 -6.16
CA PRO A 80 -23.36 12.10 -5.36
C PRO A 80 -24.04 10.94 -6.11
N THR A 81 -24.46 9.91 -5.39
CA THR A 81 -25.07 8.69 -5.96
C THR A 81 -26.21 8.94 -6.97
N ALA A 82 -26.99 10.02 -6.80
CA ALA A 82 -28.08 10.38 -7.70
C ALA A 82 -27.62 10.94 -9.07
N GLN A 83 -26.34 11.26 -9.22
CA GLN A 83 -25.74 11.83 -10.43
C GLN A 83 -24.71 10.89 -11.06
N LEU A 84 -24.60 9.65 -10.57
CA LEU A 84 -23.69 8.66 -11.16
C LEU A 84 -24.18 8.29 -12.55
N ALA A 85 -23.35 8.55 -13.55
CA ALA A 85 -23.62 8.27 -14.94
C ALA A 85 -22.44 7.51 -15.55
N ARG A 86 -22.72 6.78 -16.64
CA ARG A 86 -21.67 6.14 -17.42
C ARG A 86 -20.69 7.22 -17.93
N PRO A 87 -19.37 7.06 -17.71
CA PRO A 87 -18.37 7.91 -18.36
C PRO A 87 -18.39 7.73 -19.88
N GLU A 88 -18.15 8.81 -20.62
CA GLU A 88 -17.95 8.75 -22.07
C GLU A 88 -16.73 7.89 -22.43
N ASN A 89 -16.73 7.29 -23.62
CA ASN A 89 -15.62 6.49 -24.11
C ASN A 89 -14.38 7.37 -24.28
N GLN A 90 -13.37 7.10 -23.47
CA GLN A 90 -12.14 7.88 -23.43
C GLN A 90 -10.99 7.03 -22.94
N SER A 91 -9.80 7.32 -23.45
CA SER A 91 -8.54 6.78 -22.94
C SER A 91 -7.87 7.85 -22.10
N LEU A 92 -7.67 7.56 -20.81
CA LEU A 92 -7.03 8.46 -19.86
C LEU A 92 -5.77 7.80 -19.32
N ALA A 93 -4.61 8.39 -19.62
CA ALA A 93 -3.39 8.08 -18.89
C ALA A 93 -3.56 8.50 -17.43
N LEU A 94 -3.34 7.61 -16.46
CA LEU A 94 -3.33 8.04 -15.08
C LEU A 94 -2.09 8.91 -14.89
N PRO A 95 -2.21 10.14 -14.36
CA PRO A 95 -1.03 10.89 -13.98
C PRO A 95 -0.29 10.04 -12.95
N ALA A 96 1.04 10.03 -13.03
CA ALA A 96 1.86 9.56 -11.92
C ALA A 96 1.23 10.15 -10.66
N ALA A 97 0.90 9.28 -9.69
CA ALA A 97 0.36 9.76 -8.44
C ALA A 97 1.28 10.91 -8.02
N PRO A 98 0.76 12.14 -7.77
CA PRO A 98 1.57 13.09 -7.02
C PRO A 98 2.05 12.28 -5.82
N PRO A 99 3.37 12.26 -5.53
CA PRO A 99 3.88 11.53 -4.38
C PRO A 99 2.90 11.86 -3.26
N ALA A 100 2.27 10.82 -2.71
CA ALA A 100 1.27 11.00 -1.67
C ALA A 100 1.83 12.10 -0.76
N ALA A 101 1.08 13.19 -0.54
CA ALA A 101 1.50 14.26 0.35
C ALA A 101 2.12 13.56 1.54
N ALA A 102 3.43 13.78 1.71
CA ALA A 102 4.30 12.82 2.37
C ALA A 102 3.58 12.30 3.61
N PRO A 103 3.46 10.97 3.83
CA PRO A 103 3.27 10.55 5.19
C PRO A 103 4.33 11.32 5.97
N VAL A 104 3.89 12.13 6.95
CA VAL A 104 4.77 12.78 7.94
C VAL A 104 5.97 11.88 8.10
N VAL A 105 7.14 12.34 7.64
CA VAL A 105 8.34 11.52 7.39
C VAL A 105 8.40 10.37 8.40
N ARG A 106 7.81 9.23 8.02
CA ARG A 106 8.23 7.96 8.56
C ARG A 106 9.30 7.66 7.57
N ASP A 107 10.52 7.86 8.05
CA ASP A 107 11.77 7.69 7.34
C ASP A 107 11.57 6.78 6.14
N GLU A 108 12.09 7.26 5.01
CA GLU A 108 12.44 6.42 3.89
C GLU A 108 12.89 5.06 4.40
N VAL A 109 12.60 4.02 3.63
CA VAL A 109 13.17 2.69 3.82
C VAL A 109 14.69 2.78 3.56
N ALA A 110 15.41 3.60 4.33
CA ALA A 110 16.70 3.24 4.86
C ALA A 110 16.47 1.90 5.54
N SER A 111 17.23 0.90 5.09
CA SER A 111 17.62 -0.23 5.92
C SER A 111 17.33 0.03 7.40
N PRO A 112 16.54 -0.79 8.11
CA PRO A 112 16.29 -0.59 9.52
C PRO A 112 17.65 -0.52 10.20
N GLY A 113 18.06 0.70 10.53
CA GLY A 113 19.31 0.93 11.19
C GLY A 113 19.26 0.28 12.56
N PRO A 114 20.41 0.11 13.22
CA PRO A 114 20.43 -0.41 14.58
C PRO A 114 19.50 0.39 15.52
N ALA A 115 19.34 1.69 15.27
CA ALA A 115 18.44 2.57 16.03
C ALA A 115 16.97 2.12 16.01
N GLN A 116 16.47 1.54 14.92
CA GLN A 116 15.09 1.05 14.83
C GLN A 116 14.87 -0.21 15.66
N TYR A 117 15.92 -1.02 15.87
CA TYR A 117 15.86 -2.18 16.76
C TYR A 117 15.92 -1.75 18.23
N LEU A 118 16.82 -0.83 18.57
CA LEU A 118 16.95 -0.30 19.92
C LEU A 118 15.68 0.45 20.33
N GLY A 119 15.26 1.42 19.50
CA GLY A 119 14.14 2.29 19.76
C GLY A 119 14.32 3.15 21.01
N ASP A 120 13.20 3.66 21.51
CA ASP A 120 13.10 4.55 22.67
C ASP A 120 11.99 4.07 23.61
N SER A 121 12.27 4.13 24.91
CA SER A 121 11.38 3.73 26.00
C SER A 121 10.15 4.64 26.13
N SER A 122 10.35 5.95 26.02
CA SER A 122 9.30 6.98 26.09
C SER A 122 8.34 6.87 24.91
N ASP A 123 8.88 6.64 23.71
CA ASP A 123 8.09 6.48 22.48
C ASP A 123 7.60 5.06 22.24
N ARG A 124 7.97 4.11 23.12
CA ARG A 124 7.57 2.69 23.06
C ARG A 124 7.92 2.04 21.73
N THR A 125 9.13 2.30 21.23
CA THR A 125 9.64 1.77 19.95
C THR A 125 10.78 0.77 20.18
N GLY A 126 11.04 -0.10 19.19
CA GLY A 126 12.10 -1.11 19.27
C GLY A 126 11.95 -2.03 20.49
N PHE A 127 13.07 -2.50 21.04
CA PHE A 127 13.08 -3.22 22.31
C PHE A 127 13.10 -2.31 23.54
N GLY A 128 13.46 -1.03 23.42
CA GLY A 128 13.27 -0.03 24.50
C GLY A 128 11.80 0.10 24.92
N GLY A 129 10.88 -0.09 23.97
CA GLY A 129 9.45 -0.22 24.26
C GLY A 129 9.06 -1.45 25.08
N LEU A 130 9.97 -2.39 25.36
CA LEU A 130 9.72 -3.54 26.24
C LEU A 130 10.05 -3.26 27.71
N GLU A 131 10.58 -2.07 28.04
CA GLU A 131 10.91 -1.70 29.43
C GLU A 131 9.66 -1.62 30.30
N ALA A 132 8.56 -1.01 29.82
CA ALA A 132 7.34 -0.88 30.63
C ALA A 132 6.45 -2.14 30.64
N VAL A 133 7.04 -3.32 30.39
CA VAL A 133 6.36 -4.62 30.53
C VAL A 133 7.26 -5.52 31.38
N ASP A 134 6.89 -5.68 32.64
CA ASP A 134 7.68 -6.39 33.65
C ASP A 134 7.60 -7.92 33.48
N GLU A 135 6.57 -8.43 32.80
CA GLU A 135 6.35 -9.87 32.61
C GLU A 135 7.29 -10.49 31.55
N ILE A 136 8.09 -9.67 30.86
CA ILE A 136 9.01 -10.14 29.84
C ILE A 136 10.26 -10.71 30.50
N SER A 137 10.40 -12.04 30.43
CA SER A 137 11.57 -12.76 30.96
C SER A 137 12.64 -13.09 29.90
N MET A 138 12.33 -12.90 28.61
CA MET A 138 13.25 -13.20 27.51
C MET A 138 13.00 -12.27 26.31
N VAL A 139 14.07 -11.79 25.69
CA VAL A 139 14.03 -10.99 24.46
C VAL A 139 14.92 -11.65 23.42
N ALA A 140 14.36 -12.05 22.28
CA ALA A 140 15.09 -12.70 21.19
C ALA A 140 14.92 -11.95 19.87
N VAL A 141 15.99 -11.89 19.07
CA VAL A 141 15.98 -11.27 17.73
C VAL A 141 16.39 -12.31 16.67
N PRO A 142 15.53 -13.32 16.38
CA PRO A 142 15.88 -14.46 15.52
C PRO A 142 16.20 -14.05 14.08
N ASP A 143 15.57 -12.98 13.60
CA ASP A 143 15.66 -12.54 12.21
C ASP A 143 16.80 -11.53 11.96
N LEU A 144 17.60 -11.18 12.98
CA LEU A 144 18.71 -10.24 12.83
C LEU A 144 19.71 -10.72 11.78
N MET A 145 20.07 -12.01 11.86
CA MET A 145 20.98 -12.63 10.89
C MET A 145 20.34 -12.75 9.51
N ALA A 146 19.01 -12.95 9.44
CA ALA A 146 18.29 -12.99 8.18
C ALA A 146 18.27 -11.60 7.50
N ALA A 147 18.17 -10.51 8.28
CA ALA A 147 18.29 -9.15 7.77
C ALA A 147 19.69 -8.87 7.21
N TYR A 148 20.75 -9.31 7.90
CA TYR A 148 22.12 -9.23 7.42
C TYR A 148 22.34 -10.02 6.11
N GLN A 149 21.86 -11.26 6.05
CA GLN A 149 22.00 -12.11 4.85
C GLN A 149 21.30 -11.52 3.62
N ARG A 150 20.20 -10.78 3.82
CA ARG A 150 19.48 -10.08 2.75
C ARG A 150 20.11 -8.71 2.39
N GLY A 151 21.20 -8.33 3.04
CA GLY A 151 21.84 -7.02 2.84
C GLY A 151 21.04 -5.84 3.37
N ALA A 152 20.03 -6.09 4.21
CA ALA A 152 19.22 -5.04 4.81
C ALA A 152 19.92 -4.35 5.98
N ILE A 153 20.93 -4.96 6.59
CA ILE A 153 21.82 -4.36 7.58
C ILE A 153 23.24 -4.91 7.36
N ASP A 154 24.27 -4.15 7.78
CA ASP A 154 25.65 -4.62 7.74
C ASP A 154 26.05 -5.33 9.05
N LEU A 155 27.28 -5.85 9.10
CA LEU A 155 27.80 -6.57 10.27
C LEU A 155 27.95 -5.64 11.49
N GLU A 156 28.24 -4.36 11.27
CA GLU A 156 28.37 -3.37 12.33
C GLU A 156 27.01 -3.12 13.01
N ALA A 157 25.96 -3.01 12.21
CA ALA A 157 24.59 -2.91 12.69
C ALA A 157 24.14 -4.16 13.43
N VAL A 158 24.46 -5.37 12.94
CA VAL A 158 24.20 -6.62 13.68
C VAL A 158 24.83 -6.56 15.07
N LYS A 159 26.12 -6.19 15.14
CA LYS A 159 26.85 -6.09 16.40
C LYS A 159 26.23 -5.02 17.31
N ALA A 160 25.86 -3.87 16.78
CA ALA A 160 25.21 -2.80 17.54
C ALA A 160 23.88 -3.25 18.15
N VAL A 161 23.05 -3.99 17.40
CA VAL A 161 21.79 -4.54 17.91
C VAL A 161 22.03 -5.59 18.99
N GLN A 162 23.00 -6.48 18.82
CA GLN A 162 23.34 -7.49 19.83
C GLN A 162 23.86 -6.85 21.13
N LEU A 163 24.72 -5.84 21.03
CA LEU A 163 25.20 -5.10 22.20
C LEU A 163 24.06 -4.33 22.88
N GLY A 164 23.16 -3.74 22.10
CA GLY A 164 21.97 -3.08 22.64
C GLY A 164 21.04 -4.05 23.37
N LEU A 165 20.86 -5.27 22.84
CA LEU A 165 20.07 -6.32 23.49
C LEU A 165 20.66 -6.74 24.84
N ILE A 166 21.99 -6.91 24.90
CA ILE A 166 22.71 -7.21 26.15
C ILE A 166 22.51 -6.07 27.16
N ALA A 167 22.74 -4.82 26.74
CA ALA A 167 22.59 -3.66 27.60
C ALA A 167 21.15 -3.49 28.13
N HIS A 168 20.15 -3.78 27.30
CA HIS A 168 18.74 -3.79 27.69
C HIS A 168 18.46 -4.82 28.78
N CYS A 169 18.92 -6.05 28.59
CA CYS A 169 18.72 -7.11 29.58
C CYS A 169 19.53 -6.86 30.87
N GLU A 170 20.72 -6.26 30.77
CA GLU A 170 21.50 -5.81 31.94
C GLU A 170 20.79 -4.70 32.73
N LEU A 171 20.18 -3.72 32.04
CA LEU A 171 19.45 -2.62 32.67
C LEU A 171 18.22 -3.11 33.43
N MET A 172 17.49 -4.06 32.86
CA MET A 172 16.27 -4.60 33.46
C MET A 172 16.56 -5.63 34.56
N GLY A 173 17.65 -6.40 34.43
CA GLY A 173 18.14 -7.32 35.47
C GLY A 173 17.27 -8.56 35.73
N ASP A 174 16.16 -8.70 35.02
CA ASP A 174 15.14 -9.75 35.20
C ASP A 174 14.92 -10.62 33.95
N ARG A 175 15.63 -10.33 32.85
CA ARG A 175 15.38 -10.91 31.53
C ARG A 175 16.65 -11.40 30.84
N VAL A 176 16.48 -12.40 29.97
CA VAL A 176 17.57 -13.03 29.20
C VAL A 176 17.54 -12.57 27.75
N ALA A 177 18.73 -12.25 27.20
CA ALA A 177 18.98 -11.95 25.80
C ALA A 177 19.45 -13.20 25.03
#